data_AF-A0A7S2NVU1-F1
#
_entry.id   AF-A0A7S2NVU1-F1
#
_cell.length_a   1.000
_cell.length_b   1.000
_cell.length_c   1.000
_cell.angle_alpha   90.00
_cell.angle_beta   90.00
_cell.angle_gamma   90.00
#
_symmetry.space_group_name_H-M   'P 1'
#
loop_
_entity.id
_entity.type
_entity.pdbx_description
1 polymer ?
#
loop_
_entity_poly.entity_id
_entity_poly.type
_entity_poly.pdbx_seq_one_letter_code
_entity_poly.pdbx_strand_id
1 'polypeptide(L)'
;KPYEGVIETIQKLKNENDGVRMVILSNSSKRQSHSIKMLKKLGFNPDDFDDIITSGEVSHRMLSGDDALNCDTWECLTNLMKNDGNNDSKKVFVYGSGSNDEEYCTSAGWELASVNEANLILARGTFTINDGCGAVVDKNEDAEQYNQMLAE
;
A
#
# COMPACT_ATOMS: atom_id res chain seq x y z
N LYS A 1 17.50 12.30 2.19
CA LYS A 1 16.60 13.21 1.43
C LYS A 1 15.64 12.35 0.63
N PRO A 2 14.39 12.77 0.42
CA PRO A 2 13.42 12.00 -0.34
C PRO A 2 13.80 12.03 -1.83
N TYR A 3 13.25 11.09 -2.60
CA TYR A 3 13.33 11.16 -4.06
C TYR A 3 12.57 12.41 -4.56
N GLU A 4 12.98 12.89 -5.73
CA GLU A 4 12.34 14.02 -6.39
C GLU A 4 10.85 13.71 -6.65
N GLY A 5 10.00 14.73 -6.51
CA GLY A 5 8.55 14.61 -6.72
C GLY A 5 7.76 13.94 -5.58
N VAL A 6 8.37 13.11 -4.73
CA VAL A 6 7.59 12.28 -3.76
C VAL A 6 6.75 13.09 -2.78
N ILE A 7 7.27 14.21 -2.26
CA ILE A 7 6.51 15.07 -1.35
C ILE A 7 5.29 15.67 -2.07
N GLU A 8 5.49 16.14 -3.31
CA GLU A 8 4.40 16.69 -4.12
C GLU A 8 3.36 15.62 -4.44
N THR A 9 3.79 14.40 -4.79
CA THR A 9 2.88 13.27 -5.05
C THR A 9 2.02 12.94 -3.82
N ILE A 10 2.63 12.84 -2.63
CA ILE A 10 1.89 12.58 -1.38
C ILE A 10 0.87 13.70 -1.12
N GLN A 11 1.26 14.95 -1.34
CA GLN A 11 0.36 16.10 -1.16
C GLN A 11 -0.80 16.07 -2.15
N LYS A 12 -0.57 15.73 -3.42
CA LYS A 12 -1.64 15.56 -4.42
C LYS A 12 -2.58 14.42 -4.03
N LEU A 13 -2.03 13.27 -3.63
CA LEU A 13 -2.84 12.15 -3.16
C LEU A 13 -3.71 12.55 -1.95
N LYS A 14 -3.16 13.34 -1.02
CA LYS A 14 -3.90 13.77 0.18
C LYS A 14 -4.95 14.85 -0.11
N ASN A 15 -4.64 15.81 -0.99
CA ASN A 15 -5.45 17.02 -1.19
C ASN A 15 -6.41 16.93 -2.39
N GLU A 16 -6.09 16.11 -3.40
CA GLU A 16 -6.85 16.04 -4.66
C GLU A 16 -7.73 14.79 -4.74
N ASN A 17 -7.55 13.81 -3.86
CA ASN A 17 -8.30 12.55 -3.86
C ASN A 17 -9.05 12.34 -2.54
N ASP A 18 -10.24 12.97 -2.45
CA ASP A 18 -11.14 12.78 -1.32
C ASP A 18 -11.44 11.29 -1.10
N GLY A 19 -11.26 10.83 0.14
CA GLY A 19 -11.52 9.43 0.52
C GLY A 19 -10.32 8.48 0.39
N VAL A 20 -9.20 8.90 -0.22
CA VAL A 20 -7.98 8.09 -0.22
C VAL A 20 -7.34 8.09 1.16
N ARG A 21 -7.01 6.88 1.64
CA ARG A 21 -6.24 6.66 2.87
C ARG A 21 -4.85 6.16 2.51
N MET A 22 -3.82 6.80 3.06
CA MET A 22 -2.43 6.43 2.83
C MET A 22 -1.80 5.82 4.07
N VAL A 23 -1.22 4.64 3.91
CA VAL A 23 -0.67 3.84 5.02
C VAL A 23 0.71 3.35 4.68
N ILE A 24 1.63 3.48 5.62
CA ILE A 24 2.97 2.91 5.49
C ILE A 24 3.00 1.56 6.21
N LEU A 25 3.26 0.49 5.45
CA LEU A 25 3.59 -0.82 6.01
C LEU A 25 5.11 -1.00 5.97
N SER A 26 5.76 -1.15 7.13
CA SER A 26 7.21 -1.22 7.21
C SER A 26 7.68 -2.47 7.95
N ASN A 27 8.61 -3.20 7.32
CA ASN A 27 9.33 -4.27 8.00
C ASN A 27 10.44 -3.71 8.91
N SER A 28 10.05 -2.94 9.91
CA SER A 28 10.93 -2.40 10.95
C SER A 28 10.56 -3.02 12.29
N SER A 29 11.56 -3.56 13.01
CA SER A 29 11.38 -4.08 14.37
C SER A 29 11.14 -2.98 15.41
N LYS A 30 11.17 -1.70 15.02
CA LYS A 30 10.96 -0.55 15.90
C LYS A 30 9.49 -0.14 15.92
N ARG A 31 9.06 0.48 17.03
CA ARG A 31 7.71 1.06 17.19
C ARG A 31 7.44 2.18 16.18
N GLN A 32 6.17 2.46 15.93
CA GLN A 32 5.70 3.52 15.03
C GLN A 32 6.37 4.88 15.29
N SER A 33 6.58 5.24 16.55
CA SER A 33 7.20 6.51 16.97
C SER A 33 8.60 6.74 16.39
N HIS A 34 9.35 5.67 16.11
CA HIS A 34 10.65 5.78 15.44
C HIS A 34 10.49 6.14 13.97
N SER A 35 9.52 5.54 13.26
CA SER A 35 9.23 5.83 11.85
C SER A 35 8.78 7.28 11.67
N ILE A 36 7.93 7.79 12.57
CA ILE A 36 7.51 9.21 12.58
C ILE A 36 8.73 10.14 12.66
N LYS A 37 9.68 9.87 13.57
CA LYS A 37 10.92 10.68 13.68
C LYS A 37 11.76 10.62 12.41
N MET A 38 11.84 9.44 11.78
CA MET A 38 12.58 9.26 10.53
C MET A 38 11.95 10.06 9.38
N LEU A 39 10.62 10.00 9.23
CA LEU A 39 9.88 10.76 8.21
C LEU A 39 10.11 12.25 8.35
N LYS A 40 9.98 12.80 9.57
CA LYS A 40 10.29 14.22 9.86
C LYS A 40 11.72 14.58 9.47
N LYS A 41 12.70 13.74 9.81
CA LYS A 41 14.11 13.95 9.44
C LYS A 41 14.34 13.94 7.93
N LEU A 42 13.54 13.18 7.20
CA LEU A 42 13.59 13.12 5.74
C LEU A 42 12.83 14.26 5.05
N GLY A 43 12.10 15.09 5.80
CA GLY A 43 11.34 16.22 5.27
C GLY A 43 9.89 15.91 4.93
N PHE A 44 9.40 14.72 5.30
CA PHE A 44 7.97 14.39 5.19
C PHE A 44 7.18 14.96 6.35
N ASN A 45 5.93 15.33 6.10
CA ASN A 45 4.95 15.57 7.14
C ASN A 45 4.26 14.24 7.49
N PRO A 46 4.42 13.69 8.72
CA PRO A 46 3.78 12.43 9.09
C PRO A 46 2.26 12.47 9.05
N ASP A 47 1.66 13.66 9.19
CA ASP A 47 0.21 13.84 9.17
C ASP A 47 -0.38 13.69 7.75
N ASP A 48 0.47 13.60 6.73
CA ASP A 48 0.04 13.26 5.37
C ASP A 48 -0.38 11.78 5.26
N PHE A 49 0.07 10.93 6.18
CA PHE A 49 -0.27 9.51 6.25
C PHE A 49 -1.33 9.26 7.33
N ASP A 50 -2.31 8.42 7.02
CA ASP A 50 -3.36 8.05 7.96
C ASP A 50 -2.85 7.09 9.04
N ASP A 51 -1.87 6.23 8.72
CA ASP A 51 -1.17 5.39 9.71
C ASP A 51 0.18 4.86 9.22
N ILE A 52 0.97 4.37 10.17
CA ILE A 52 2.27 3.76 9.94
C ILE A 52 2.35 2.48 10.79
N ILE A 53 2.21 1.34 10.14
CA ILE A 53 2.23 0.03 10.78
C ILE A 53 3.60 -0.61 10.55
N THR A 54 4.27 -0.98 11.65
CA THR A 54 5.56 -1.68 11.59
C THR A 54 5.45 -3.09 12.17
N SER A 55 6.33 -4.00 11.76
CA SER A 55 6.38 -5.35 12.37
C SER A 55 6.65 -5.30 13.88
N GLY A 56 7.45 -4.32 14.34
CA GLY A 56 7.67 -4.04 15.76
C GLY A 56 6.42 -3.53 16.49
N GLU A 57 5.57 -2.75 15.82
CA GLU A 57 4.29 -2.30 16.36
C GLU A 57 3.33 -3.47 16.56
N VAL A 58 3.16 -4.30 15.52
CA VAL A 58 2.29 -5.50 15.56
C VAL A 58 2.76 -6.47 16.65
N SER A 59 4.07 -6.75 16.73
CA SER A 59 4.62 -7.65 17.75
C SER A 59 4.43 -7.12 19.17
N HIS A 60 4.67 -5.83 19.40
CA HIS A 60 4.48 -5.21 20.71
C HIS A 60 3.02 -5.30 21.18
N ARG A 61 2.08 -5.03 20.27
CA ARG A 61 0.64 -5.09 20.49
C ARG A 61 0.18 -6.48 20.91
N MET A 62 0.53 -7.50 20.11
CA MET A 62 0.27 -8.90 20.43
C MET A 62 0.80 -9.29 21.82
N LEU A 63 2.01 -8.87 22.17
CA LEU A 63 2.61 -9.12 23.50
C LEU A 63 1.91 -8.35 24.64
N SER A 64 1.25 -7.24 24.33
CA SER A 64 0.50 -6.42 25.28
C SER A 64 -0.95 -6.89 25.47
N GLY A 65 -1.38 -7.92 24.74
CA GLY A 65 -2.76 -8.42 24.77
C GLY A 65 -3.75 -7.56 23.98
N ASP A 66 -3.25 -6.67 23.12
CA ASP A 66 -4.05 -5.88 22.18
C ASP A 66 -3.69 -6.38 20.77
N ASP A 67 -4.50 -7.24 20.17
CA ASP A 67 -4.25 -7.76 18.82
C ASP A 67 -4.94 -6.95 17.72
N ALA A 68 -5.64 -5.86 18.09
CA ALA A 68 -6.31 -5.00 17.14
C ALA A 68 -5.29 -4.19 16.33
N LEU A 69 -5.48 -4.17 15.00
CA LEU A 69 -4.81 -3.22 14.15
C LEU A 69 -5.61 -1.91 14.23
N ASN A 70 -4.95 -0.76 14.39
CA ASN A 70 -5.63 0.54 14.47
C ASN A 70 -6.55 0.83 13.25
N CYS A 71 -6.38 0.07 12.17
CA CYS A 71 -7.20 0.13 10.99
C CYS A 71 -8.61 -0.45 11.13
N ASP A 72 -8.93 -1.15 12.23
CA ASP A 72 -10.28 -1.70 12.47
C ASP A 72 -11.34 -0.59 12.58
N THR A 73 -10.91 0.62 12.94
CA THR A 73 -11.75 1.82 12.97
C THR A 73 -11.92 2.48 11.60
N TRP A 74 -11.16 2.05 10.58
CA TRP A 74 -11.24 2.66 9.26
C TRP A 74 -12.41 2.08 8.51
N GLU A 75 -13.51 2.83 8.46
CA GLU A 75 -14.70 2.42 7.73
C GLU A 75 -14.39 1.96 6.30
N CYS A 76 -13.44 2.61 5.60
CA CYS A 76 -13.04 2.18 4.26
C CYS A 76 -12.45 0.77 4.24
N LEU A 77 -11.49 0.45 5.12
CA LEU A 77 -10.88 -0.88 5.16
C LEU A 77 -11.87 -1.90 5.71
N THR A 78 -12.59 -1.56 6.77
CA THR A 78 -13.62 -2.43 7.35
C THR A 78 -14.71 -2.74 6.32
N ASN A 79 -15.13 -1.79 5.49
CA ASN A 79 -16.09 -2.03 4.42
C ASN A 79 -15.51 -2.89 3.28
N LEU A 80 -14.24 -2.72 2.92
CA LEU A 80 -13.56 -3.61 1.96
C LEU A 80 -13.37 -5.03 2.51
N MET A 81 -13.20 -5.16 3.82
CA MET A 81 -12.94 -6.44 4.48
C MET A 81 -14.22 -7.19 4.85
N LYS A 82 -15.38 -6.52 4.91
CA LYS A 82 -16.69 -7.15 5.10
C LYS A 82 -16.94 -8.17 4.00
N ASN A 83 -16.89 -9.44 4.36
CA ASN A 83 -17.26 -10.56 3.50
C ASN A 83 -18.80 -10.62 3.41
N ASP A 84 -19.40 -9.69 2.69
CA ASP A 84 -20.85 -9.68 2.43
C ASP A 84 -21.23 -10.64 1.28
N GLY A 85 -20.30 -11.51 0.87
CA GLY A 85 -20.46 -12.42 -0.28
C GLY A 85 -20.25 -11.74 -1.64
N ASN A 86 -19.96 -10.43 -1.67
CA ASN A 86 -19.66 -9.68 -2.88
C ASN A 86 -18.14 -9.46 -3.03
N ASN A 87 -17.49 -10.36 -3.77
CA ASN A 87 -16.05 -10.32 -4.02
C ASN A 87 -15.59 -9.11 -4.87
N ASP A 88 -16.51 -8.39 -5.50
CA ASP A 88 -16.22 -7.22 -6.34
C ASP A 88 -15.46 -6.10 -5.60
N SER A 89 -15.48 -6.08 -4.26
CA SER A 89 -14.84 -5.05 -3.44
C SER A 89 -13.37 -5.32 -3.11
N LYS A 90 -12.86 -6.54 -3.34
CA LYS A 90 -11.48 -6.91 -2.96
C LYS A 90 -10.55 -6.92 -4.16
N LYS A 91 -10.60 -5.84 -4.94
CA LYS A 91 -9.72 -5.64 -6.10
C LYS A 91 -8.48 -4.84 -5.72
N VAL A 92 -7.30 -5.36 -6.08
CA VAL A 92 -6.00 -4.74 -5.78
C VAL A 92 -5.17 -4.54 -7.04
N PHE A 93 -4.58 -3.35 -7.17
CA PHE A 93 -3.53 -3.07 -8.14
C PHE A 93 -2.18 -3.11 -7.42
N VAL A 94 -1.18 -3.79 -7.99
CA VAL A 94 0.09 -4.06 -7.30
C VAL A 94 1.28 -3.47 -8.05
N TYR A 95 2.00 -2.57 -7.38
CA TYR A 95 3.41 -2.30 -7.71
C TYR A 95 4.26 -3.34 -6.98
N GLY A 96 4.72 -4.31 -7.75
CA GLY A 96 5.33 -5.53 -7.25
C GLY A 96 6.84 -5.44 -7.07
N SER A 97 7.33 -6.40 -6.29
CA SER A 97 8.75 -6.66 -6.06
C SER A 97 9.37 -7.59 -7.11
N GLY A 98 8.55 -8.22 -7.96
CA GLY A 98 8.93 -9.26 -8.90
C GLY A 98 8.94 -10.66 -8.29
N SER A 99 8.42 -10.81 -7.06
CA SER A 99 8.45 -12.08 -6.34
C SER A 99 7.22 -12.24 -5.46
N ASN A 100 6.46 -13.32 -5.73
CA ASN A 100 5.28 -13.74 -4.99
C ASN A 100 4.26 -12.61 -4.79
N ASP A 101 4.16 -11.67 -5.73
CA ASP A 101 3.27 -10.51 -5.59
C ASP A 101 1.80 -10.94 -5.70
N GLU A 102 1.49 -11.80 -6.69
CA GLU A 102 0.15 -12.39 -6.86
C GLU A 102 -0.24 -13.33 -5.72
N GLU A 103 0.64 -14.28 -5.37
CA GLU A 103 0.39 -15.22 -4.27
C GLU A 103 0.13 -14.48 -2.94
N TYR A 104 0.87 -13.40 -2.68
CA TYR A 104 0.68 -12.59 -1.48
C TYR A 104 -0.69 -11.92 -1.41
N CYS A 105 -1.20 -11.43 -2.54
CA CYS A 105 -2.51 -10.79 -2.59
C CYS A 105 -3.63 -11.84 -2.53
N THR A 106 -3.54 -12.88 -3.35
CA THR A 106 -4.56 -13.93 -3.45
C THR A 106 -4.68 -14.75 -2.17
N SER A 107 -3.57 -15.06 -1.48
CA SER A 107 -3.59 -15.72 -0.17
C SER A 107 -4.21 -14.85 0.94
N ALA A 108 -4.22 -13.52 0.77
CA ALA A 108 -4.92 -12.58 1.64
C ALA A 108 -6.39 -12.34 1.22
N GLY A 109 -6.87 -13.03 0.18
CA GLY A 109 -8.24 -12.92 -0.32
C GLY A 109 -8.51 -11.74 -1.25
N TRP A 110 -7.46 -11.18 -1.87
CA TRP A 110 -7.57 -10.11 -2.86
C TRP A 110 -7.45 -10.63 -4.29
N GLU A 111 -8.24 -10.07 -5.19
CA GLU A 111 -8.18 -10.28 -6.63
C GLU A 111 -7.37 -9.16 -7.29
N LEU A 112 -6.42 -9.52 -8.15
CA LEU A 112 -5.66 -8.53 -8.92
C LEU A 112 -6.56 -7.85 -9.95
N ALA A 113 -6.45 -6.54 -10.09
CA ALA A 113 -7.23 -5.76 -11.03
C ALA A 113 -6.46 -4.55 -11.55
N SER A 114 -6.94 -3.98 -12.66
CA SER A 114 -6.41 -2.74 -13.21
C SER A 114 -6.56 -1.58 -12.22
N VAL A 115 -5.73 -0.55 -12.35
CA VAL A 115 -5.75 0.62 -11.46
C VAL A 115 -7.14 1.28 -11.40
N ASN A 116 -7.89 1.23 -12.49
CA ASN A 116 -9.23 1.81 -12.61
C ASN A 116 -10.32 0.99 -11.90
N GLU A 117 -10.09 -0.31 -11.70
CA GLU A 117 -11.04 -1.21 -11.03
C GLU A 117 -10.65 -1.50 -9.58
N ALA A 118 -9.39 -1.24 -9.21
CA ALA A 118 -8.87 -1.54 -7.90
C ALA A 118 -9.43 -0.62 -6.81
N ASN A 119 -9.72 -1.21 -5.65
CA ASN A 119 -10.07 -0.49 -4.42
C ASN A 119 -8.87 -0.34 -3.47
N LEU A 120 -7.76 -1.03 -3.78
CA LEU A 120 -6.50 -0.96 -3.07
C LEU A 120 -5.35 -0.83 -4.06
N ILE A 121 -4.43 0.11 -3.82
CA ILE A 121 -3.13 0.13 -4.47
C ILE A 121 -2.09 -0.37 -3.45
N LEU A 122 -1.44 -1.49 -3.76
CA LEU A 122 -0.41 -2.09 -2.91
C LEU A 122 0.97 -1.91 -3.55
N ALA A 123 1.82 -1.10 -2.92
CA ALA A 123 3.22 -0.94 -3.33
C ALA A 123 4.15 -1.81 -2.49
N ARG A 124 4.41 -3.04 -2.97
CA ARG A 124 5.38 -3.97 -2.39
C ARG A 124 6.80 -3.80 -2.94
N GLY A 125 6.91 -3.21 -4.11
CA GLY A 125 8.14 -2.85 -4.78
C GLY A 125 7.85 -1.90 -5.92
N THR A 126 8.85 -1.59 -6.72
CA THR A 126 8.71 -0.75 -7.92
C THR A 126 9.44 -1.41 -9.09
N PHE A 127 9.34 -2.74 -9.20
CA PHE A 127 10.02 -3.53 -10.23
C PHE A 127 9.03 -4.10 -11.22
N THR A 128 7.85 -4.51 -10.74
CA THR A 128 6.81 -5.07 -11.58
C THR A 128 5.49 -4.33 -11.43
N ILE A 129 4.65 -4.41 -12.46
CA ILE A 129 3.23 -4.05 -12.41
C ILE A 129 2.44 -5.32 -12.74
N ASN A 130 1.45 -5.62 -11.90
CA ASN A 130 0.49 -6.68 -12.15
C ASN A 130 -0.92 -6.10 -11.97
N ASP A 131 -1.64 -5.99 -13.09
CA ASP A 131 -2.99 -5.43 -13.20
C ASP A 131 -4.07 -6.54 -13.30
N GLY A 132 -3.70 -7.80 -13.08
CA GLY A 132 -4.58 -8.95 -13.21
C GLY A 132 -4.99 -9.28 -14.66
N CYS A 133 -4.56 -8.48 -15.64
CA CYS A 133 -4.96 -8.58 -17.04
C CYS A 133 -3.76 -8.95 -17.92
N GLY A 134 -3.28 -10.19 -17.81
CA GLY A 134 -2.25 -10.72 -18.69
C GLY A 134 -0.90 -10.93 -18.01
N ALA A 135 0.19 -10.62 -18.71
CA ALA A 135 1.53 -10.86 -18.21
C ALA A 135 1.97 -9.74 -17.25
N VAL A 136 2.70 -10.12 -16.21
CA VAL A 136 3.37 -9.18 -15.32
C VAL A 136 4.42 -8.39 -16.10
N VAL A 137 4.39 -7.07 -16.03
CA VAL A 137 5.36 -6.20 -16.70
C VAL A 137 6.50 -5.90 -15.74
N ASP A 138 7.72 -6.37 -16.06
CA ASP A 138 8.94 -6.09 -15.30
C ASP A 138 9.75 -4.97 -15.95
N LYS A 139 10.07 -3.93 -15.19
CA LYS A 139 10.84 -2.77 -15.69
C LYS A 139 12.22 -3.12 -16.23
N ASN A 140 12.81 -4.24 -15.80
CA ASN A 140 14.15 -4.67 -16.24
C ASN A 140 14.08 -5.48 -17.54
N GLU A 141 12.90 -6.04 -17.86
CA GLU A 141 12.66 -6.78 -19.11
C GLU A 141 12.07 -5.87 -20.18
N ASP A 142 11.08 -5.05 -19.83
CA ASP A 142 10.42 -4.10 -20.73
C ASP A 142 10.14 -2.76 -20.02
N ALA A 143 11.15 -1.89 -20.00
CA ALA A 143 11.05 -0.57 -19.40
C ALA A 143 10.06 0.36 -20.14
N GLU A 144 9.84 0.15 -21.44
CA GLU A 144 8.95 1.00 -22.24
C GLU A 144 7.49 0.71 -21.85
N GLN A 145 7.11 -0.58 -21.85
CA GLN A 145 5.78 -1.00 -21.41
C GLN A 145 5.52 -0.65 -19.94
N TYR A 146 6.53 -0.82 -19.06
CA TYR A 146 6.41 -0.44 -17.65
C TYR A 146 6.07 1.04 -17.47
N ASN A 147 6.77 1.92 -18.20
CA ASN A 147 6.52 3.37 -18.12
C ASN A 147 5.18 3.75 -18.78
N GLN A 148 4.73 3.02 -19.80
CA GLN A 148 3.41 3.24 -20.40
C GLN A 148 2.30 2.96 -19.38
N MET A 149 2.38 1.84 -18.65
CA MET A 149 1.39 1.51 -17.61
C MET A 149 1.39 2.49 -16.43
N LEU A 150 2.49 3.21 -16.17
CA LEU A 150 2.53 4.27 -15.16
C LEU A 150 1.83 5.56 -15.60
N ALA A 151 1.61 5.74 -16.90
CA ALA A 151 1.02 6.95 -17.46
C ALA A 151 -0.50 6.84 -17.71
N GLU A 152 -1.07 5.64 -17.54
CA GLU A 152 -2.50 5.33 -17.62
C GLU A 152 -3.23 5.61 -16.31
#